data_AF-Q6H0X4-F1
#
_entry.id   AF-Q6H0X4-F1
#
_cell.length_a   1.000
_cell.length_b   1.000
_cell.length_c   1.000
_cell.angle_alpha   90.00
_cell.angle_beta   90.00
_cell.angle_gamma   90.00
#
_symmetry.space_group_name_H-M   'P 1'
#
loop_
_entity.id
_entity.type
_entity.pdbx_description
1 polymer ?
#
loop_
_entity_poly.entity_id
_entity_poly.type
_entity_poly.pdbx_seq_one_letter_code
_entity_poly.pdbx_strand_id
1 'polypeptide(L)'
;MSSSDIAQNDQNSENKIENSDITENNQEAMKSKQKSKSKKDNDVIILDIPDKLETLKGRIINCIYDIIKQKPLIKEKDLVLELVFSCEPAKKFYEENHETQYFRFLIHLLTKKKRILKVKIKGDEKHVYYILPEQLGMFKRD
;
A
#
# COMPACT_ATOMS: atom_id res chain seq x y z
N MET A 1 -69.45 21.68 -7.39
CA MET A 1 -69.99 20.87 -8.50
C MET A 1 -68.81 20.48 -9.36
N SER A 2 -68.40 19.22 -9.57
CA SER A 2 -68.94 17.92 -9.20
C SER A 2 -67.77 16.93 -9.13
N SER A 3 -67.85 15.98 -8.20
CA SER A 3 -67.08 14.74 -8.19
C SER A 3 -67.60 13.76 -9.24
N SER A 4 -66.73 12.88 -9.74
CA SER A 4 -66.94 11.48 -10.19
C SER A 4 -65.64 11.01 -10.86
N ASP A 5 -65.20 9.76 -10.92
CA ASP A 5 -65.14 8.59 -10.04
C ASP A 5 -64.61 7.43 -10.93
N ILE A 6 -63.77 6.54 -10.38
CA ILE A 6 -63.70 5.06 -10.64
C ILE A 6 -63.28 4.59 -12.07
N ALA A 7 -62.10 3.99 -12.32
CA ALA A 7 -61.53 2.66 -11.96
C ALA A 7 -61.92 1.47 -12.90
N GLN A 8 -60.97 0.51 -12.98
CA GLN A 8 -61.07 -0.90 -13.46
C GLN A 8 -60.97 -1.15 -15.00
N ASN A 9 -60.40 -2.25 -15.53
CA ASN A 9 -59.84 -3.48 -14.95
C ASN A 9 -58.98 -4.28 -15.96
N ASP A 10 -58.06 -5.08 -15.40
CA ASP A 10 -57.71 -6.50 -15.67
C ASP A 10 -57.94 -7.17 -17.03
N GLN A 11 -56.94 -7.95 -17.49
CA GLN A 11 -56.86 -9.44 -17.47
C GLN A 11 -55.40 -9.82 -17.81
N ASN A 12 -54.56 -10.51 -17.04
CA ASN A 12 -54.61 -11.73 -16.19
C ASN A 12 -54.47 -13.07 -16.94
N SER A 13 -53.85 -14.05 -16.25
CA SER A 13 -53.51 -15.46 -16.54
C SER A 13 -52.10 -15.72 -17.09
N GLU A 14 -51.11 -16.14 -16.30
CA GLU A 14 -50.91 -17.36 -15.47
C GLU A 14 -50.72 -18.67 -16.24
N ASN A 15 -49.55 -19.30 -16.07
CA ASN A 15 -49.30 -20.73 -15.71
C ASN A 15 -47.78 -21.01 -15.90
N LYS A 16 -46.91 -21.12 -14.88
CA LYS A 16 -46.69 -22.15 -13.83
C LYS A 16 -46.28 -23.56 -14.34
N ILE A 17 -45.17 -24.06 -13.74
CA ILE A 17 -44.83 -25.46 -13.36
C ILE A 17 -44.26 -26.34 -14.50
N GLU A 18 -43.18 -27.15 -14.42
CA GLU A 18 -42.30 -27.65 -13.33
C GLU A 18 -41.06 -28.41 -13.93
N ASN A 19 -40.01 -28.53 -13.10
CA ASN A 19 -39.08 -29.66 -12.87
C ASN A 19 -38.33 -30.37 -14.01
N SER A 20 -36.99 -30.49 -13.85
CA SER A 20 -36.37 -31.76 -13.40
C SER A 20 -34.87 -31.61 -13.11
N ASP A 21 -34.49 -32.10 -11.93
CA ASP A 21 -33.14 -32.44 -11.45
C ASP A 21 -32.36 -33.34 -12.41
N ILE A 22 -31.02 -33.27 -12.34
CA ILE A 22 -30.08 -34.41 -12.25
C ILE A 22 -28.67 -33.87 -11.93
N THR A 23 -28.23 -34.12 -10.68
CA THR A 23 -26.97 -34.76 -10.22
C THR A 23 -25.77 -34.82 -11.21
N GLU A 24 -24.50 -34.59 -10.87
CA GLU A 24 -23.60 -35.18 -9.84
C GLU A 24 -22.22 -34.47 -9.98
N ASN A 25 -21.59 -33.95 -8.93
CA ASN A 25 -20.66 -34.62 -8.01
C ASN A 25 -19.26 -34.97 -8.61
N ASN A 26 -18.20 -34.32 -8.07
CA ASN A 26 -16.80 -34.79 -7.88
C ASN A 26 -15.92 -33.58 -7.45
N GLN A 27 -15.78 -33.25 -6.16
CA GLN A 27 -14.79 -33.79 -5.20
C GLN A 27 -13.35 -33.79 -5.77
N GLU A 28 -12.50 -32.84 -5.35
CA GLU A 28 -11.60 -32.89 -4.17
C GLU A 28 -10.17 -33.36 -4.53
N ALA A 29 -9.19 -32.57 -4.04
CA ALA A 29 -7.87 -32.97 -3.56
C ALA A 29 -7.01 -33.96 -4.37
N MET A 30 -5.76 -33.57 -4.67
CA MET A 30 -4.62 -34.17 -3.95
C MET A 30 -3.25 -33.53 -4.26
N LYS A 31 -2.49 -33.42 -3.18
CA LYS A 31 -1.08 -33.04 -3.06
C LYS A 31 -0.14 -33.98 -3.83
N SER A 32 0.97 -33.38 -4.29
CA SER A 32 2.36 -33.86 -4.18
C SER A 32 2.86 -35.02 -5.05
N LYS A 33 3.98 -34.74 -5.75
CA LYS A 33 5.20 -35.55 -6.03
C LYS A 33 5.85 -34.96 -7.30
N GLN A 34 7.15 -34.71 -7.45
CA GLN A 34 8.34 -35.34 -6.88
C GLN A 34 9.60 -34.47 -7.12
N LYS A 35 10.54 -34.53 -6.16
CA LYS A 35 11.99 -34.22 -6.21
C LYS A 35 12.64 -34.85 -7.46
N SER A 36 13.80 -34.46 -8.03
CA SER A 36 14.91 -33.53 -7.72
C SER A 36 15.86 -33.59 -8.91
N LYS A 37 16.54 -32.49 -9.27
CA LYS A 37 17.85 -32.57 -9.93
C LYS A 37 18.77 -31.49 -9.37
N SER A 38 19.71 -31.93 -8.55
CA SER A 38 20.82 -31.12 -8.07
C SER A 38 21.77 -30.80 -9.23
N LYS A 39 22.01 -29.52 -9.46
CA LYS A 39 23.23 -29.03 -10.13
C LYS A 39 23.75 -27.82 -9.37
N LYS A 40 25.06 -27.84 -9.20
CA LYS A 40 25.89 -26.96 -8.39
C LYS A 40 25.80 -25.49 -8.78
N ASP A 41 26.07 -24.67 -7.79
CA ASP A 41 26.66 -23.33 -7.83
C ASP A 41 26.01 -22.33 -8.77
N ASN A 42 25.09 -21.60 -8.18
CA ASN A 42 25.01 -20.17 -8.34
C ASN A 42 24.39 -19.65 -7.04
N ASP A 43 25.17 -18.93 -6.23
CA ASP A 43 24.71 -18.14 -5.08
C ASP A 43 23.83 -16.96 -5.56
N VAL A 44 22.84 -17.26 -6.40
CA VAL A 44 21.90 -16.30 -6.92
C VAL A 44 20.77 -16.25 -5.92
N ILE A 45 20.87 -15.27 -5.02
CA ILE A 45 19.73 -14.83 -4.23
C ILE A 45 18.73 -14.23 -5.21
N ILE A 46 17.70 -15.00 -5.56
CA ILE A 46 16.55 -14.47 -6.30
C ILE A 46 15.80 -13.59 -5.30
N LEU A 47 16.08 -12.30 -5.35
CA LEU A 47 15.25 -11.31 -4.69
C LEU A 47 13.97 -11.21 -5.51
N ASP A 48 12.84 -11.62 -4.92
CA ASP A 48 11.53 -11.17 -5.38
C ASP A 48 11.48 -9.64 -5.15
N ILE A 49 12.06 -8.92 -6.10
CA ILE A 49 11.94 -7.47 -6.23
C ILE A 49 10.50 -7.27 -6.69
N PRO A 50 9.57 -6.81 -5.84
CA PRO A 50 8.24 -6.52 -6.33
C PRO A 50 8.37 -5.43 -7.39
N ASP A 51 7.70 -5.56 -8.54
CA ASP A 51 7.59 -4.56 -9.63
C ASP A 51 7.35 -3.12 -9.15
N LYS A 52 6.90 -2.99 -7.89
CA LYS A 52 6.85 -1.77 -7.09
C LYS A 52 8.11 -0.93 -7.13
N LEU A 53 9.30 -1.47 -7.36
CA LEU A 53 10.54 -0.68 -7.49
C LEU A 53 10.54 0.24 -8.72
N GLU A 54 9.83 -0.12 -9.79
CA GLU A 54 9.71 0.74 -10.97
C GLU A 54 8.64 1.82 -10.83
N THR A 55 7.65 1.60 -9.97
CA THR A 55 6.54 2.55 -9.78
C THR A 55 7.03 3.86 -9.16
N LEU A 56 6.39 4.99 -9.54
CA LEU A 56 6.63 6.31 -8.93
C LEU A 56 6.67 6.24 -7.40
N LYS A 57 5.69 5.54 -6.83
CA LYS A 57 5.58 5.29 -5.39
C LYS A 57 6.82 4.60 -4.82
N GLY A 58 7.29 3.52 -5.43
CA GLY A 58 8.47 2.79 -4.95
C GLY A 58 9.74 3.60 -5.05
N ARG A 59 9.92 4.35 -6.15
CA ARG A 59 11.07 5.25 -6.30
C ARG A 59 11.09 6.33 -5.22
N ILE A 60 9.96 6.97 -4.95
CA ILE A 60 9.85 7.96 -3.86
C ILE A 60 10.10 7.30 -2.49
N ILE A 61 9.56 6.11 -2.25
CA ILE A 61 9.79 5.37 -1.00
C ILE A 61 11.29 5.11 -0.79
N ASN A 62 12.02 4.68 -1.82
CA ASN A 62 13.46 4.48 -1.72
C ASN A 62 14.20 5.78 -1.38
N CYS A 63 13.85 6.88 -2.05
CA CYS A 63 14.40 8.19 -1.71
C CYS A 63 14.15 8.56 -0.24
N ILE A 64 12.97 8.25 0.32
CA ILE A 64 12.69 8.48 1.75
C ILE A 64 13.71 7.73 2.63
N TYR A 65 13.98 6.46 2.33
CA TYR A 65 14.98 5.69 3.07
C TYR A 65 16.38 6.27 2.94
N ASP A 66 16.80 6.61 1.71
CA ASP A 66 18.14 7.14 1.45
C ASP A 66 18.36 8.47 2.19
N ILE A 67 17.36 9.34 2.20
CA ILE A 67 17.41 10.61 2.94
C ILE A 67 17.55 10.37 4.44
N ILE A 68 16.72 9.52 5.05
CA ILE A 68 16.78 9.25 6.50
C ILE A 68 18.09 8.52 6.87
N LYS A 69 18.60 7.67 5.96
CA LYS A 69 19.89 7.00 6.14
C LYS A 69 21.04 7.99 6.18
N GLN A 70 21.04 8.99 5.29
CA GLN A 70 22.07 10.04 5.21
C GLN A 70 21.92 11.10 6.31
N LYS A 71 20.69 11.46 6.66
CA LYS A 71 20.34 12.47 7.67
C LYS A 71 19.49 11.81 8.77
N PRO A 72 20.12 11.08 9.71
CA PRO A 72 19.41 10.52 10.85
C PRO A 72 18.69 11.63 11.62
N LEU A 73 17.50 11.33 12.16
CA LEU A 73 16.70 12.24 12.99
C LEU A 73 16.24 13.50 12.24
N ILE A 74 15.64 13.31 11.07
CA ILE A 74 15.12 14.39 10.22
C ILE A 74 13.68 14.76 10.59
N LYS A 75 13.33 16.05 10.55
CA LYS A 75 11.95 16.53 10.79
C LYS A 75 11.05 16.21 9.60
N GLU A 76 9.75 16.10 9.84
CA GLU A 76 8.77 15.84 8.76
C GLU A 76 8.86 16.86 7.62
N LYS A 77 8.87 18.16 7.95
CA LYS A 77 8.92 19.24 6.96
C LYS A 77 10.20 19.16 6.13
N ASP A 78 11.32 18.94 6.78
CA ASP A 78 12.63 18.91 6.14
C ASP A 78 12.78 17.66 5.26
N LEU A 79 12.24 16.52 5.70
CA LEU A 79 12.18 15.30 4.90
C LEU A 79 11.36 15.49 3.61
N VAL A 80 10.21 16.16 3.71
CA VAL A 80 9.39 16.48 2.54
C VAL A 80 10.12 17.42 1.58
N LEU A 81 10.79 18.45 2.09
CA LEU A 81 11.58 19.36 1.26
C LEU A 81 12.74 18.63 0.58
N GLU A 82 13.48 17.81 1.33
CA GLU A 82 14.59 17.03 0.81
C GLU A 82 14.15 16.05 -0.29
N LEU A 83 12.96 15.45 -0.16
CA LEU A 83 12.39 14.64 -1.23
C LEU A 83 12.22 15.44 -2.52
N VAL A 84 11.66 16.64 -2.45
CA VAL A 84 11.45 17.49 -3.63
C VAL A 84 12.76 17.92 -4.27
N PHE A 85 13.80 18.19 -3.48
CA PHE A 85 15.08 18.66 -4.01
C PHE A 85 16.01 17.56 -4.48
N SER A 86 16.00 16.41 -3.81
CA SER A 86 17.03 15.36 -3.98
C SER A 86 16.52 14.11 -4.72
N CYS A 87 15.21 13.98 -4.94
CA CYS A 87 14.61 12.83 -5.61
C CYS A 87 13.88 13.25 -6.89
N GLU A 88 14.47 12.95 -8.05
CA GLU A 88 13.93 13.33 -9.37
C GLU A 88 12.44 12.95 -9.56
N PRO A 89 11.97 11.74 -9.20
CA PRO A 89 10.54 11.40 -9.31
C PRO A 89 9.63 12.25 -8.40
N ALA A 90 10.09 12.59 -7.19
CA ALA A 90 9.33 13.46 -6.28
C ALA A 90 9.32 14.90 -6.78
N LYS A 91 10.44 15.39 -7.31
CA LYS A 91 10.55 16.71 -7.94
C LYS A 91 9.54 16.87 -9.07
N LYS A 92 9.52 15.95 -10.03
CA LYS A 92 8.55 15.97 -11.15
C LYS A 92 7.11 15.96 -10.66
N PHE A 93 6.80 15.08 -9.71
CA PHE A 93 5.45 15.02 -9.12
C PHE A 93 5.04 16.37 -8.51
N TYR A 94 5.96 17.03 -7.79
CA TYR A 94 5.71 18.34 -7.20
C TYR A 94 5.60 19.46 -8.24
N GLU A 95 6.40 19.43 -9.29
CA GLU A 95 6.31 20.40 -10.38
C GLU A 95 4.97 20.30 -11.14
N GLU A 96 4.45 19.10 -11.30
CA GLU A 96 3.17 18.85 -11.99
C GLU A 96 1.94 19.19 -11.13
N ASN A 97 1.98 18.85 -9.84
CA ASN A 97 0.80 18.92 -8.97
C ASN A 97 0.85 20.06 -7.94
N HIS A 98 2.04 20.62 -7.67
CA HIS A 98 2.31 21.59 -6.59
C HIS A 98 1.87 21.14 -5.19
N GLU A 99 1.77 19.83 -4.96
CA GLU A 99 1.29 19.25 -3.71
C GLU A 99 2.34 18.40 -3.00
N THR A 100 2.40 18.53 -1.67
CA THR A 100 3.27 17.70 -0.82
C THR A 100 2.51 16.65 -0.01
N GLN A 101 1.17 16.62 -0.09
CA GLN A 101 0.34 15.72 0.74
C GLN A 101 0.60 14.26 0.41
N TYR A 102 0.85 13.95 -0.86
CA TYR A 102 1.22 12.62 -1.29
C TYR A 102 2.49 12.11 -0.59
N PHE A 103 3.52 12.94 -0.45
CA PHE A 103 4.75 12.57 0.24
C PHE A 103 4.50 12.30 1.73
N ARG A 104 3.70 13.14 2.39
CA ARG A 104 3.29 12.92 3.79
C ARG A 104 2.51 11.62 3.96
N PHE A 105 1.63 11.30 3.02
CA PHE A 105 0.91 10.04 2.99
C PHE A 105 1.88 8.84 2.88
N LEU A 106 2.90 8.91 2.02
CA LEU A 106 3.91 7.87 1.90
C LEU A 106 4.74 7.70 3.18
N ILE A 107 5.17 8.80 3.80
CA ILE A 107 5.88 8.79 5.09
C ILE A 107 4.99 8.13 6.17
N HIS A 108 3.71 8.51 6.23
CA HIS A 108 2.74 7.91 7.14
C HIS A 108 2.58 6.40 6.88
N LEU A 109 2.48 5.98 5.61
CA LEU A 109 2.37 4.57 5.23
C LEU A 109 3.60 3.76 5.69
N LEU A 110 4.81 4.31 5.54
CA LEU A 110 6.04 3.67 6.00
C LEU A 110 6.09 3.58 7.53
N THR A 111 5.63 4.62 8.21
CA THR A 111 5.53 4.66 9.67
C THR A 111 4.56 3.60 10.19
N LYS A 112 3.38 3.48 9.57
CA LYS A 112 2.37 2.46 9.92
C LYS A 112 2.90 1.04 9.75
N LYS A 113 3.77 0.84 8.75
CA LYS A 113 4.44 -0.45 8.49
C LYS A 113 5.71 -0.67 9.34
N LYS A 114 6.01 0.23 10.28
CA LYS A 114 7.22 0.22 11.13
C LYS A 114 8.53 0.12 10.34
N ARG A 115 8.51 0.62 9.11
CA ARG A 115 9.67 0.68 8.22
C ARG A 115 10.56 1.89 8.51
N ILE A 116 9.93 2.95 9.00
CA ILE A 116 10.58 4.10 9.63
C ILE A 116 9.89 4.31 10.98
N LEU A 117 10.59 4.91 11.93
CA LEU A 117 10.07 5.21 13.26
C LEU A 117 9.81 6.70 13.39
N LYS A 118 8.61 7.03 13.86
CA LYS A 118 8.25 8.38 14.29
C LYS A 118 8.72 8.58 15.73
N VAL A 119 9.54 9.61 15.97
CA VAL A 119 10.10 9.90 17.30
C VAL A 119 9.85 11.35 17.70
N LYS A 120 9.72 11.57 19.01
CA LYS A 120 9.71 12.89 19.63
C LYS A 120 10.94 13.00 20.52
N ILE A 121 11.56 14.18 20.53
CA ILE A 121 12.72 14.45 21.37
C ILE A 121 12.22 15.09 22.66
N LYS A 122 12.70 14.60 23.81
CA LYS A 122 12.39 15.21 25.10
C LYS A 122 12.95 16.65 25.11
N GLY A 123 12.09 17.64 25.30
CA GLY A 123 12.43 19.07 25.20
C GLY A 123 12.08 19.72 23.86
N ASP A 124 11.72 18.94 22.83
CA ASP A 124 11.13 19.45 21.58
C ASP A 124 9.86 18.65 21.26
N GLU A 125 8.77 19.02 21.95
CA GLU A 125 7.48 18.36 21.79
C GLU A 125 6.71 18.82 20.55
N LYS A 126 7.13 19.96 19.99
CA LYS A 126 6.49 20.63 18.85
C LYS A 126 6.76 19.88 17.55
N HIS A 127 7.97 19.36 17.37
CA HIS A 127 8.35 18.73 16.11
C HIS A 127 8.27 17.21 16.17
N VAL A 128 8.03 16.64 15.00
CA VAL A 128 8.05 15.21 14.75
C VAL A 128 9.29 14.89 13.93
N TYR A 129 10.03 13.88 14.38
CA TYR A 129 11.24 13.40 13.73
C TYR A 129 11.06 11.97 13.22
N TYR A 130 11.85 11.60 12.23
CA TYR A 130 11.88 10.27 11.63
C TYR A 130 13.29 9.69 11.65
N ILE A 131 13.36 8.40 11.98
CA ILE A 131 14.59 7.60 11.96
C ILE A 131 14.32 6.23 11.34
N LEU A 132 15.37 5.54 10.91
CA LEU A 132 15.29 4.12 10.60
C LEU A 132 15.33 3.28 11.89
N PRO A 133 14.68 2.10 11.91
CA PRO A 133 14.72 1.21 13.07
C PRO A 133 16.13 0.84 13.53
N GLU A 134 17.05 0.64 12.59
CA GLU A 134 18.44 0.28 12.86
C GLU A 134 19.21 1.43 13.53
N GLN A 135 18.79 2.68 13.32
CA GLN A 135 19.41 3.87 13.92
C GLN A 135 18.96 4.10 15.37
N LEU A 136 17.96 3.37 15.88
CA LEU A 136 17.44 3.57 17.24
C LEU A 136 18.54 3.40 18.31
N GLY A 137 19.47 2.47 18.09
CA GLY A 137 20.60 2.24 18.99
C GLY A 137 21.55 3.43 19.10
N MET A 138 21.65 4.27 18.07
CA MET A 138 22.55 5.43 18.05
C MET A 138 22.11 6.55 19.03
N PHE A 139 20.84 6.55 19.44
CA PHE A 139 20.24 7.62 20.23
C PHE A 139 19.86 7.20 21.66
N LYS A 140 19.99 5.92 21.99
CA LYS A 140 19.86 5.46 23.37
C LYS A 140 21.15 5.81 24.10
N ARG A 141 21.04 6.60 25.16
CA ARG A 141 22.09 6.75 26.16
C ARG A 141 21.84 5.69 27.23
N ASP A 142 22.86 4.91 27.54
CA ASP A 142 22.87 3.97 28.65
C ASP A 142 22.67 4.68 30.00
#